data_AF-A0A6I1MXW1-F1
#
_entry.id   AF-A0A6I1MXW1-F1
#
_cell.length_a   1.000
_cell.length_b   1.000
_cell.length_c   1.000
_cell.angle_alpha   90.00
_cell.angle_beta   90.00
_cell.angle_gamma   90.00
#
_symmetry.space_group_name_H-M   'P 1'
#
loop_
_entity.id
_entity.type
_entity.pdbx_description
1 polymer ?
#
loop_
_entity_poly.entity_id
_entity_poly.type
_entity_poly.pdbx_seq_one_letter_code
_entity_poly.pdbx_strand_id
1 'polypeptide(L)'
;MLFQHVELWDVSVWVFVNILIPVLGPLGILWVLMKIPASASFVGSLATYKSIGKGELLWAALAMAAATIYELQSLESLLPPRSLESRATNAVTWLHVLLMFPAVLVVGVGSAGTPSTAMVIPEIPDPLVFKISVWSLVFVACTYTATHALLNEQEAKRVVMQQRSVEEATNHKNAILNQISDCLTRAPDARINCIERIK
;
A
#
# COMPACT_ATOMS: atom_id res chain seq x y z
N MET A 1 -11.76 -19.11 -11.51
CA MET A 1 -12.63 -17.95 -11.20
C MET A 1 -12.82 -17.71 -9.70
N LEU A 2 -12.79 -18.72 -8.82
CA LEU A 2 -12.91 -18.50 -7.37
C LEU A 2 -11.78 -17.64 -6.77
N PHE A 3 -10.53 -17.79 -7.28
CA PHE A 3 -9.36 -17.04 -6.79
C PHE A 3 -9.42 -15.52 -7.06
N GLN A 4 -10.06 -15.09 -8.16
CA GLN A 4 -10.22 -13.65 -8.45
C GLN A 4 -11.14 -12.93 -7.46
N HIS A 5 -12.11 -13.63 -6.87
CA HIS A 5 -13.03 -13.02 -5.90
C HIS A 5 -12.42 -12.86 -4.51
N VAL A 6 -11.51 -13.75 -4.11
CA VAL A 6 -10.82 -13.67 -2.82
C VAL A 6 -9.82 -12.52 -2.82
N GLU A 7 -9.02 -12.39 -3.89
CA GLU A 7 -8.08 -11.27 -4.06
C GLU A 7 -8.79 -9.91 -4.10
N LEU A 8 -9.94 -9.83 -4.76
CA LEU A 8 -10.73 -8.58 -4.81
C LEU A 8 -11.28 -8.21 -3.44
N TRP A 9 -11.72 -9.19 -2.64
CA TRP A 9 -12.23 -8.93 -1.29
C TRP A 9 -11.13 -8.43 -0.36
N ASP A 10 -9.95 -9.06 -0.41
CA ASP A 10 -8.81 -8.66 0.41
C ASP A 10 -8.35 -7.23 0.08
N VAL A 11 -8.24 -6.90 -1.20
CA VAL A 11 -7.95 -5.52 -1.64
C VAL A 11 -9.06 -4.56 -1.23
N SER A 12 -10.34 -4.97 -1.33
CA SER A 12 -11.48 -4.10 -0.98
C SER A 12 -11.55 -3.81 0.53
N VAL A 13 -11.33 -4.82 1.38
CA VAL A 13 -11.25 -4.67 2.84
C VAL A 13 -10.06 -3.79 3.21
N TRP A 14 -8.92 -4.00 2.57
CA TRP A 14 -7.73 -3.19 2.79
C TRP A 14 -7.95 -1.73 2.40
N VAL A 15 -8.55 -1.46 1.24
CA VAL A 15 -8.91 -0.10 0.79
C VAL A 15 -9.89 0.54 1.77
N PHE A 16 -10.88 -0.23 2.22
CA PHE A 16 -11.86 0.25 3.20
C PHE A 16 -11.16 0.69 4.50
N VAL A 17 -10.26 -0.13 5.03
CA VAL A 17 -9.59 0.14 6.31
C VAL A 17 -8.52 1.25 6.20
N ASN A 18 -7.76 1.30 5.11
CA ASN A 18 -6.61 2.19 5.00
C ASN A 18 -6.90 3.51 4.27
N ILE A 19 -8.00 3.57 3.51
CA ILE A 19 -8.37 4.76 2.73
C ILE A 19 -9.73 5.27 3.20
N LEU A 20 -10.75 4.40 3.22
CA LEU A 20 -12.12 4.86 3.47
C LEU A 20 -12.34 5.26 4.94
N ILE A 21 -11.91 4.45 5.90
CA ILE A 21 -12.06 4.77 7.34
C ILE A 21 -11.27 6.02 7.73
N PRO A 22 -9.99 6.22 7.35
CA PRO A 22 -9.25 7.41 7.75
C PRO A 22 -9.74 8.70 7.08
N VAL A 23 -10.30 8.61 5.87
CA VAL A 23 -10.83 9.77 5.13
C VAL A 23 -12.28 10.07 5.50
N LEU A 24 -13.16 9.06 5.49
CA LEU A 24 -14.59 9.23 5.75
C LEU A 24 -14.98 9.03 7.21
N GLY A 25 -14.18 8.34 8.01
CA GLY A 25 -14.45 8.12 9.43
C GLY A 25 -14.58 9.42 10.22
N PRO A 26 -13.64 10.38 10.11
CA PRO A 26 -13.77 11.69 10.74
C PRO A 26 -15.02 12.45 10.29
N LEU A 27 -15.37 12.38 9.00
CA LEU A 27 -16.56 13.00 8.43
C LEU A 27 -17.86 12.35 8.94
N GLY A 28 -17.88 11.02 9.02
CA GLY A 28 -19.01 10.24 9.53
C GLY A 28 -19.21 10.41 11.03
N ILE A 29 -18.13 10.48 11.81
CA ILE A 29 -18.18 10.77 13.25
C ILE A 29 -18.76 12.15 13.50
N LEU A 30 -18.33 13.18 12.75
CA LEU A 30 -18.91 14.52 12.84
C LEU A 30 -20.42 14.50 12.56
N TRP A 31 -20.87 13.70 11.60
CA TRP A 31 -22.29 13.65 11.23
C TRP A 31 -23.14 12.82 12.21
N VAL A 32 -22.62 11.67 12.66
CA VAL A 32 -23.35 10.69 13.48
C VAL A 32 -23.26 10.99 14.97
N LEU A 33 -22.09 11.37 15.51
CA LEU A 33 -21.90 11.62 16.93
C LEU A 33 -22.32 13.03 17.37
N MET A 34 -22.23 14.05 16.51
CA MET A 34 -22.64 15.42 16.89
C MET A 34 -24.13 15.71 16.70
N LYS A 35 -24.95 14.73 16.27
CA LYS A 35 -26.40 14.92 16.02
C LYS A 35 -26.72 16.24 15.33
N ILE A 36 -25.96 16.60 14.29
CA ILE A 36 -26.18 17.84 13.56
C ILE A 36 -27.59 17.74 12.96
N PRO A 37 -28.56 18.57 13.39
CA PRO A 37 -29.90 18.50 12.82
C PRO A 37 -29.83 18.76 11.32
N ALA A 38 -30.72 18.18 10.52
CA ALA A 38 -30.70 18.35 9.06
C ALA A 38 -30.69 19.83 8.61
N SER A 39 -31.21 20.73 9.45
CA SER A 39 -31.16 22.19 9.29
C SER A 39 -29.77 22.82 9.45
N ALA A 40 -28.83 22.16 10.13
CA ALA A 40 -27.44 22.57 10.31
C ALA A 40 -26.46 21.83 9.38
N SER A 41 -26.96 20.95 8.50
CA SER A 41 -26.16 20.27 7.47
C SER A 41 -25.38 21.26 6.58
N PHE A 42 -25.97 22.42 6.29
CA PHE A 42 -25.31 23.52 5.58
C PHE A 42 -24.08 24.05 6.34
N VAL A 43 -24.20 24.25 7.65
CA VAL A 43 -23.07 24.69 8.50
C VAL A 43 -21.98 23.63 8.57
N GLY A 44 -22.36 22.34 8.65
CA GLY A 44 -21.43 21.22 8.53
C GLY A 44 -20.69 21.21 7.20
N SER A 45 -21.39 21.37 6.08
CA SER A 45 -20.77 21.42 4.75
C SER A 45 -19.82 22.61 4.59
N LEU A 46 -20.17 23.77 5.16
CA LEU A 46 -19.33 24.96 5.12
C LEU A 46 -18.08 24.79 5.99
N ALA A 47 -18.20 24.13 7.15
CA ALA A 47 -17.07 23.79 8.01
C ALA A 47 -16.12 22.79 7.33
N THR A 48 -16.65 21.74 6.69
CA THR A 48 -15.86 20.79 5.91
C THR A 48 -15.16 21.47 4.73
N TYR A 49 -15.89 22.30 3.97
CA TYR A 49 -15.32 23.05 2.85
C TYR A 49 -14.20 23.99 3.31
N LYS A 50 -14.37 24.65 4.46
CA LYS A 50 -13.34 25.50 5.08
C LYS A 50 -12.14 24.70 5.59
N SER A 51 -12.35 23.56 6.24
CA SER A 51 -11.28 22.66 6.72
C SER A 51 -10.44 22.12 5.56
N ILE A 52 -11.09 21.66 4.48
CA ILE A 52 -10.39 21.22 3.27
C ILE A 52 -9.65 22.40 2.59
N GLY A 53 -10.26 23.59 2.56
CA GLY A 53 -9.62 24.81 2.07
C GLY A 53 -8.39 25.25 2.87
N LYS A 54 -8.25 24.79 4.13
CA LYS A 54 -7.05 24.96 4.97
C LYS A 54 -5.99 23.88 4.75
N GLY A 55 -6.25 22.91 3.87
CA GLY A 55 -5.34 21.82 3.58
C GLY A 55 -5.40 20.66 4.57
N GLU A 56 -6.42 20.55 5.44
CA GLU A 56 -6.50 19.41 6.38
C GLU A 56 -6.58 18.06 5.66
N LEU A 57 -7.19 18.03 4.47
CA LEU A 57 -7.25 16.84 3.62
C LEU A 57 -5.88 16.43 3.05
N LEU A 58 -4.94 17.37 2.91
CA LEU A 58 -3.57 17.08 2.48
C LEU A 58 -2.80 16.31 3.55
N TRP A 59 -3.14 16.41 4.84
CA TRP A 59 -2.52 15.55 5.87
C TRP A 59 -2.81 14.07 5.62
N ALA A 60 -4.05 13.73 5.27
CA ALA A 60 -4.42 12.36 4.93
C ALA A 60 -3.70 11.89 3.66
N ALA A 61 -3.62 12.76 2.65
CA ALA A 61 -2.87 12.47 1.42
C ALA A 61 -1.36 12.28 1.68
N LEU A 62 -0.75 13.09 2.56
CA LEU A 62 0.66 12.96 2.95
C LEU A 62 0.93 11.64 3.67
N ALA A 63 0.08 11.27 4.62
CA ALA A 63 0.22 10.01 5.36
C ALA A 63 0.11 8.79 4.43
N MET A 64 -0.88 8.79 3.52
CA MET A 64 -1.00 7.73 2.52
C MET A 64 0.17 7.73 1.54
N ALA A 65 0.65 8.90 1.10
CA ALA A 65 1.81 8.97 0.22
C ALA A 65 3.07 8.39 0.87
N ALA A 66 3.25 8.59 2.18
CA ALA A 66 4.34 8.00 2.93
C ALA A 66 4.21 6.48 3.01
N ALA A 67 3.00 5.97 3.29
CA ALA A 67 2.73 4.54 3.27
C ALA A 67 3.01 3.93 1.88
N THR A 68 2.59 4.58 0.79
CA THR A 68 2.87 4.13 -0.57
C THR A 68 4.37 4.03 -0.85
N ILE A 69 5.19 4.96 -0.34
CA ILE A 69 6.65 4.92 -0.52
C ILE A 69 7.24 3.67 0.14
N TYR A 70 6.78 3.28 1.33
CA TYR A 70 7.24 2.04 1.98
C TYR A 70 6.85 0.78 1.19
N GLU A 71 5.64 0.75 0.62
CA GLU A 71 5.22 -0.35 -0.24
C GLU A 71 6.01 -0.39 -1.55
N LEU A 72 6.29 0.76 -2.16
CA LEU A 72 7.11 0.84 -3.37
C LEU A 72 8.55 0.37 -3.12
N GLN A 73 9.14 0.68 -1.96
CA GLN A 73 10.46 0.15 -1.57
C GLN A 73 10.43 -1.37 -1.38
N SER A 74 9.36 -1.89 -0.79
CA SER A 74 9.16 -3.33 -0.62
C SER A 74 9.04 -4.01 -1.99
N LEU A 75 8.25 -3.42 -2.89
CA LEU A 75 8.10 -3.89 -4.26
C LEU A 75 9.43 -3.83 -5.04
N GLU A 76 10.19 -2.75 -4.92
CA GLU A 76 11.50 -2.62 -5.59
C GLU A 76 12.46 -3.74 -5.19
N SER A 77 12.40 -4.23 -3.94
CA SER A 77 13.23 -5.34 -3.47
C SER A 77 12.89 -6.70 -4.10
N LEU A 78 11.69 -6.83 -4.66
CA LEU A 78 11.20 -8.04 -5.33
C LEU A 78 11.44 -7.99 -6.85
N LEU A 79 11.67 -6.81 -7.41
CA LEU A 79 11.82 -6.60 -8.84
C LEU A 79 13.26 -6.81 -9.32
N PRO A 80 13.46 -7.29 -10.56
CA PRO A 80 14.80 -7.39 -11.14
C PRO A 80 15.44 -5.99 -11.26
N PRO A 81 16.74 -5.84 -10.92
CA PRO A 81 17.41 -4.56 -10.98
C PRO A 81 17.46 -4.05 -12.44
N ARG A 82 17.20 -2.75 -12.62
CA ARG A 82 17.14 -2.06 -13.93
C ARG A 82 16.04 -2.52 -14.89
N SER A 83 15.08 -3.31 -14.42
CA SER A 83 13.85 -3.61 -15.16
C SER A 83 13.03 -2.34 -15.41
N LEU A 84 12.15 -2.39 -16.42
CA LEU A 84 11.19 -1.31 -16.69
C LEU A 84 10.25 -1.10 -15.49
N GLU A 85 9.88 -2.18 -14.80
CA GLU A 85 9.05 -2.17 -13.59
C GLU A 85 9.77 -1.48 -12.42
N SER A 86 11.06 -1.77 -12.20
CA SER A 86 11.88 -1.08 -11.18
C SER A 86 12.00 0.42 -11.48
N ARG A 87 12.18 0.80 -12.76
CA ARG A 87 12.19 2.22 -13.18
C ARG A 87 10.85 2.91 -12.96
N ALA A 88 9.75 2.23 -13.27
CA ALA A 88 8.40 2.75 -13.04
C ALA A 88 8.13 2.94 -11.55
N THR A 89 8.49 1.95 -10.71
CA THR A 89 8.38 2.02 -9.25
C THR A 89 9.14 3.22 -8.69
N ASN A 90 10.40 3.40 -9.10
CA ASN A 90 11.21 4.54 -8.69
C ASN A 90 10.62 5.89 -9.16
N ALA A 91 10.09 5.96 -10.40
CA ALA A 91 9.43 7.16 -10.90
C ALA A 91 8.18 7.52 -10.06
N VAL A 92 7.38 6.52 -9.69
CA VAL A 92 6.20 6.72 -8.81
C VAL A 92 6.64 7.15 -7.41
N THR A 93 7.73 6.61 -6.86
CA THR A 93 8.31 7.06 -5.58
C THR A 93 8.66 8.54 -5.61
N TRP A 94 9.41 8.98 -6.62
CA TRP A 94 9.77 10.40 -6.77
C TRP A 94 8.56 11.29 -6.98
N LEU A 95 7.54 10.82 -7.69
CA LEU A 95 6.29 11.55 -7.87
C LEU A 95 5.56 11.80 -6.54
N HIS A 96 5.53 10.81 -5.64
CA HIS A 96 4.95 10.99 -4.29
C HIS A 96 5.79 11.96 -3.45
N VAL A 97 7.12 11.85 -3.48
CA VAL A 97 8.02 12.78 -2.79
C VAL A 97 7.81 14.22 -3.29
N LEU A 98 7.73 14.42 -4.60
CA LEU A 98 7.47 15.72 -5.20
C LEU A 98 6.09 16.29 -4.83
N LEU A 99 5.10 15.43 -4.61
CA LEU A 99 3.78 15.84 -4.14
C LEU A 99 3.79 16.22 -2.65
N MET A 100 4.64 15.60 -1.83
CA MET A 100 4.76 15.90 -0.41
C MET A 100 5.31 17.31 -0.14
N PHE A 101 6.35 17.74 -0.84
CA PHE A 101 6.97 19.05 -0.62
C PHE A 101 6.00 20.24 -0.66
N PRO A 102 5.24 20.46 -1.76
CA PRO A 102 4.28 21.55 -1.82
C PRO A 102 3.10 21.33 -0.86
N ALA A 103 2.68 20.08 -0.62
CA ALA A 103 1.61 19.78 0.32
C ALA A 103 1.97 20.19 1.76
N VAL A 104 3.20 19.88 2.22
CA VAL A 104 3.70 20.29 3.54
C VAL A 104 3.77 21.82 3.64
N LEU A 105 4.17 22.51 2.57
CA LEU A 105 4.20 23.98 2.55
C LEU A 105 2.79 24.58 2.65
N VAL A 106 1.83 24.09 1.87
CA VAL A 106 0.43 24.55 1.89
C VAL A 106 -0.20 24.30 3.26
N VAL A 107 0.00 23.11 3.82
CA VAL A 107 -0.48 22.75 5.15
C VAL A 107 0.19 23.57 6.24
N GLY A 108 1.52 23.75 6.16
CA GLY A 108 2.29 24.52 7.12
C GLY A 108 1.89 26.00 7.14
N VAL A 109 1.71 26.62 5.97
CA VAL A 109 1.22 28.00 5.84
C VAL A 109 -0.24 28.12 6.31
N GLY A 110 -1.11 27.16 5.94
CA GLY A 110 -2.50 27.14 6.39
C GLY A 110 -2.65 26.94 7.91
N SER A 111 -1.73 26.19 8.52
CA SER A 111 -1.68 25.95 9.98
C SER A 111 -1.00 27.08 10.74
N ALA A 112 -0.07 27.81 10.10
CA ALA A 112 0.62 28.98 10.65
C ALA A 112 -0.22 30.27 10.61
N GLY A 113 -1.50 30.16 10.24
CA GLY A 113 -2.47 31.26 10.28
C GLY A 113 -2.38 32.06 11.57
N THR A 114 -1.89 33.29 11.42
CA THR A 114 -1.64 34.31 12.44
C THR A 114 -2.77 34.48 13.46
N PRO A 115 -2.48 34.79 14.74
CA PRO A 115 -3.51 35.16 15.71
C PRO A 115 -4.15 36.49 15.28
N SER A 116 -5.29 36.44 14.56
CA SER A 116 -6.04 37.64 14.21
C SER A 116 -6.96 38.03 15.36
N THR A 117 -6.54 39.02 16.13
CA THR A 117 -7.38 39.80 17.06
C THR A 117 -8.30 40.80 16.34
N ALA A 118 -8.50 40.68 15.04
CA ALA A 118 -9.38 41.56 14.27
C ALA A 118 -10.59 40.79 13.72
N MET A 119 -11.77 41.32 14.04
CA MET A 119 -13.12 40.95 13.58
C MET A 119 -13.11 40.17 12.25
N VAL A 120 -13.41 38.87 12.33
CA VAL A 120 -13.24 37.90 11.23
C VAL A 120 -14.26 38.17 10.12
N ILE A 121 -13.80 38.80 9.04
CA ILE A 121 -14.41 38.65 7.71
C ILE A 121 -14.36 37.14 7.39
N PRO A 122 -15.46 36.49 6.96
CA PRO A 122 -15.45 35.07 6.64
C PRO A 122 -14.45 34.83 5.50
N GLU A 123 -13.28 34.30 5.84
CA GLU A 123 -12.24 33.90 4.92
C GLU A 123 -12.83 32.94 3.90
N ILE A 124 -12.94 33.41 2.65
CA ILE A 124 -13.47 32.63 1.53
C ILE A 124 -12.48 31.49 1.29
N PRO A 125 -12.91 30.22 1.40
CA PRO A 125 -12.01 29.08 1.21
C PRO A 125 -11.42 29.13 -0.20
N ASP A 126 -10.11 28.99 -0.32
CA ASP A 126 -9.45 29.05 -1.63
C ASP A 126 -9.91 27.84 -2.48
N PRO A 127 -10.69 28.06 -3.56
CA PRO A 127 -11.20 26.97 -4.39
C PRO A 127 -10.08 26.20 -5.09
N LEU A 128 -8.88 26.79 -5.21
CA LEU A 128 -7.71 26.14 -5.79
C LEU A 128 -7.15 25.10 -4.81
N VAL A 129 -6.94 25.46 -3.55
CA VAL A 129 -6.43 24.54 -2.51
C VAL A 129 -7.39 23.38 -2.29
N PHE A 130 -8.69 23.65 -2.30
CA PHE A 130 -9.70 22.59 -2.23
C PHE A 130 -9.56 21.59 -3.38
N LYS A 131 -9.49 22.08 -4.63
CA LYS A 131 -9.35 21.23 -5.82
C LYS A 131 -8.05 20.42 -5.79
N ILE A 132 -6.93 21.05 -5.46
CA ILE A 132 -5.62 20.38 -5.38
C ILE A 132 -5.67 19.30 -4.30
N SER A 133 -6.22 19.59 -3.13
CA SER A 133 -6.31 18.62 -2.03
C SER A 133 -7.13 17.39 -2.41
N VAL A 134 -8.27 17.58 -3.08
CA VAL A 134 -9.11 16.47 -3.55
C VAL A 134 -8.39 15.65 -4.64
N TRP A 135 -7.76 16.31 -5.62
CA TRP A 135 -7.03 15.62 -6.68
C TRP A 135 -5.82 14.85 -6.16
N SER A 136 -5.03 15.46 -5.25
CA SER A 136 -3.91 14.79 -4.58
C SER A 136 -4.36 13.57 -3.80
N LEU A 137 -5.49 13.67 -3.08
CA LEU A 137 -6.05 12.54 -2.34
C LEU A 137 -6.45 11.39 -3.28
N VAL A 138 -7.20 11.68 -4.35
CA VAL A 138 -7.63 10.67 -5.33
C VAL A 138 -6.41 10.02 -5.99
N PHE A 139 -5.44 10.84 -6.41
CA PHE A 139 -4.21 10.36 -7.01
C PHE A 139 -3.46 9.40 -6.08
N VAL A 140 -3.18 9.83 -4.83
CA VAL A 140 -2.45 9.02 -3.85
C VAL A 140 -3.23 7.76 -3.46
N ALA A 141 -4.55 7.83 -3.35
CA ALA A 141 -5.38 6.65 -3.07
C ALA A 141 -5.30 5.62 -4.19
N CYS A 142 -5.37 6.07 -5.45
CA CYS A 142 -5.23 5.20 -6.62
C CYS A 142 -3.85 4.56 -6.69
N THR A 143 -2.77 5.35 -6.52
CA THR A 143 -1.41 4.81 -6.55
C THR A 143 -1.13 3.89 -5.38
N TYR A 144 -1.62 4.21 -4.18
CA TYR A 144 -1.47 3.35 -3.01
C TYR A 144 -2.14 1.99 -3.22
N THR A 145 -3.39 1.99 -3.69
CA THR A 145 -4.14 0.76 -3.99
C THR A 145 -3.45 -0.08 -5.07
N ALA A 146 -2.96 0.57 -6.14
CA ALA A 146 -2.27 -0.12 -7.22
C ALA A 146 -0.95 -0.73 -6.76
N THR A 147 -0.15 0.01 -5.97
CA THR A 147 1.10 -0.50 -5.39
C THR A 147 0.84 -1.70 -4.49
N HIS A 148 -0.17 -1.61 -3.62
CA HIS A 148 -0.53 -2.69 -2.71
C HIS A 148 -0.93 -3.97 -3.46
N ALA A 149 -1.78 -3.83 -4.48
CA ALA A 149 -2.21 -4.95 -5.31
C ALA A 149 -1.02 -5.61 -6.04
N LEU A 150 -0.11 -4.79 -6.59
CA LEU A 150 1.07 -5.28 -7.30
C LEU A 150 2.06 -5.97 -6.36
N LEU A 151 2.24 -5.44 -5.14
CA LEU A 151 3.08 -6.05 -4.12
C LEU A 151 2.56 -7.44 -3.74
N ASN A 152 1.27 -7.58 -3.47
CA ASN A 152 0.66 -8.86 -3.12
C ASN A 152 0.84 -9.90 -4.25
N GLU A 153 0.69 -9.49 -5.51
CA GLU A 153 0.90 -10.39 -6.65
C GLU A 153 2.35 -10.89 -6.74
N GLN A 154 3.33 -10.01 -6.51
CA GLN A 154 4.75 -10.37 -6.53
C GLN A 154 5.14 -11.27 -5.36
N GLU A 155 4.62 -11.00 -4.16
CA GLU A 155 4.83 -11.85 -2.99
C GLU A 155 4.23 -13.25 -3.20
N ALA A 156 3.00 -13.34 -3.73
CA ALA A 156 2.37 -14.62 -4.05
C ALA A 156 3.20 -15.42 -5.06
N LYS A 157 3.68 -14.79 -6.14
CA LYS A 157 4.57 -15.43 -7.12
C LYS A 157 5.85 -15.94 -6.48
N ARG A 158 6.45 -15.15 -5.58
CA ARG A 158 7.68 -15.54 -4.87
C ARG A 158 7.47 -16.76 -3.97
N VAL A 159 6.36 -16.81 -3.23
CA VAL A 159 6.02 -17.95 -2.36
C VAL A 159 5.85 -19.23 -3.20
N VAL A 160 5.16 -19.15 -4.34
CA VAL A 160 4.98 -20.31 -5.22
C VAL A 160 6.31 -20.79 -5.79
N MET A 161 7.19 -19.89 -6.23
CA MET A 161 8.53 -20.27 -6.72
C MET A 161 9.39 -20.89 -5.62
N GLN A 162 9.30 -20.37 -4.38
CA GLN A 162 10.01 -20.95 -3.24
C GLN A 162 9.47 -22.33 -2.85
N GLN A 163 8.16 -22.55 -2.93
CA GLN A 163 7.58 -23.87 -2.70
C GLN A 163 8.05 -24.89 -3.75
N ARG A 164 8.09 -24.50 -5.03
CA ARG A 164 8.59 -25.36 -6.11
C ARG A 164 10.06 -25.73 -5.91
N SER A 165 10.92 -24.78 -5.54
CA SER A 165 12.34 -25.08 -5.32
C SER A 165 12.56 -26.00 -4.11
N VAL A 166 11.76 -25.86 -3.06
CA VAL A 166 11.77 -26.78 -1.91
C VAL A 166 11.27 -28.18 -2.30
N GLU A 167 10.21 -28.25 -3.11
CA GLU A 167 9.66 -29.51 -3.61
C GLU A 167 10.67 -30.23 -4.51
N GLU A 168 11.30 -29.53 -5.45
CA GLU A 168 12.37 -30.08 -6.31
C GLU A 168 13.56 -30.58 -5.49
N ALA A 169 14.01 -29.82 -4.49
CA ALA A 169 15.09 -30.25 -3.60
C ALA A 169 14.71 -31.48 -2.77
N THR A 170 13.45 -31.57 -2.34
CA THR A 170 12.93 -32.71 -1.58
C THR A 170 12.81 -33.94 -2.47
N ASN A 171 12.28 -33.79 -3.68
CA ASN A 171 12.18 -34.86 -4.68
C ASN A 171 13.56 -35.38 -5.07
N HIS A 172 14.55 -34.50 -5.23
CA HIS A 172 15.92 -34.88 -5.51
C HIS A 172 16.54 -35.69 -4.36
N LYS A 173 16.34 -35.26 -3.10
CA LYS A 173 16.79 -36.02 -1.91
C LYS A 173 16.10 -37.39 -1.82
N ASN A 174 14.79 -37.45 -2.06
CA ASN A 174 14.03 -38.70 -2.04
C ASN A 174 14.49 -39.67 -3.15
N ALA A 175 14.81 -39.15 -4.34
CA ALA A 175 15.37 -39.96 -5.43
C ALA A 175 16.72 -40.58 -5.05
N ILE A 176 17.61 -39.82 -4.40
CA ILE A 176 18.89 -40.33 -3.88
C ILE A 176 18.66 -41.39 -2.81
N LEU A 177 17.76 -41.16 -1.86
CA LEU A 177 17.44 -42.13 -0.79
C LEU A 177 16.88 -43.43 -1.37
N ASN A 178 16.01 -43.35 -2.38
CA ASN A 178 15.48 -44.52 -3.06
C ASN A 178 16.59 -45.29 -3.81
N GLN A 179 17.52 -44.60 -4.48
CA GLN A 179 18.68 -45.25 -5.10
C GLN A 179 19.58 -45.96 -4.08
N ILE A 180 19.83 -45.32 -2.93
CA ILE A 180 20.61 -45.93 -1.83
C ILE A 180 19.88 -47.16 -1.29
N SER A 181 18.58 -47.04 -1.02
CA SER A 181 17.74 -48.15 -0.54
C SER A 181 17.78 -49.33 -1.50
N ASP A 182 17.56 -49.08 -2.80
CA ASP A 182 17.60 -50.08 -3.85
C ASP A 182 18.97 -50.78 -3.92
N CYS A 183 20.06 -50.01 -3.83
CA CYS A 183 21.43 -50.54 -3.83
C CYS A 183 21.68 -51.46 -2.62
N LEU A 184 21.25 -51.04 -1.43
CA LEU A 184 21.37 -51.80 -0.19
C LEU A 184 20.53 -53.08 -0.21
N THR A 185 19.31 -53.05 -0.76
CA THR A 185 18.49 -54.27 -0.91
C THR A 185 19.07 -55.29 -1.87
N ARG A 186 19.78 -54.86 -2.93
CA ARG A 186 20.37 -55.78 -3.92
C ARG A 186 21.71 -56.37 -3.49
N ALA A 187 22.48 -55.67 -2.64
CA ALA A 187 23.82 -56.09 -2.23
C ALA A 187 24.10 -55.71 -0.77
N PRO A 188 23.58 -56.45 0.22
CA PRO A 188 23.71 -56.11 1.64
C PRO A 188 25.16 -56.03 2.14
N ASP A 189 26.06 -56.80 1.54
CA ASP A 189 27.48 -56.87 1.93
C ASP A 189 28.35 -55.78 1.26
N ALA A 190 27.82 -55.04 0.27
CA ALA A 190 28.55 -54.06 -0.54
C ALA A 190 28.30 -52.60 -0.11
N ARG A 191 28.00 -52.37 1.17
CA ARG A 191 27.61 -51.06 1.74
C ARG A 191 28.58 -49.92 1.39
N ILE A 192 29.88 -50.21 1.37
CA ILE A 192 30.94 -49.24 1.09
C ILE A 192 30.91 -48.82 -0.39
N ASN A 193 30.69 -49.75 -1.31
CA ASN A 193 30.64 -49.48 -2.76
C ASN A 193 29.38 -48.70 -3.19
N CYS A 194 28.25 -48.87 -2.50
CA CYS A 194 27.02 -48.11 -2.82
C CYS A 194 27.15 -46.62 -2.48
N ILE A 195 27.80 -46.27 -1.36
CA ILE A 195 28.00 -44.88 -0.94
C ILE A 195 29.02 -44.17 -1.83
N GLU A 196 30.09 -44.88 -2.23
CA GLU A 196 31.15 -44.32 -3.08
C GLU A 196 30.69 -44.05 -4.52
N ARG A 197 29.70 -44.81 -5.02
CA ARG A 197 29.16 -44.66 -6.38
C ARG A 197 28.18 -43.48 -6.55
N ILE A 198 27.73 -42.87 -5.45
CA ILE A 198 26.71 -41.79 -5.45
C ILE A 198 27.34 -40.42 -5.14
N LYS A 199 28.62 -40.40 -4.73
CA LYS A 199 29.39 -39.18 -4.46
C LYS A 199 29.87 -38.53 -5.76
#